data_AF-A0A817C0K1-F1
#
_entry.id   AF-A0A817C0K1-F1
#
_cell.length_a   1.000
_cell.length_b   1.000
_cell.length_c   1.000
_cell.angle_alpha   90.00
_cell.angle_beta   90.00
_cell.angle_gamma   90.00
#
_symmetry.space_group_name_H-M   'P 1'
#
loop_
_entity.id
_entity.type
_entity.pdbx_description
1 polymer ?
#
loop_
_entity_poly.entity_id
_entity_poly.type
_entity_poly.pdbx_seq_one_letter_code
_entity_poly.pdbx_strand_id
1 'polypeptide(L)'
;MHEMTGNYNAHSSVQLNIIDTTKSFIEQDIDTHDITRFLIADFGSVHGLNSIYAMKIIIQALKDTKKIHDDASILVVHNDLSTNNWTNLFELLNQEKFYYGVASGRSSL
;
A
#
# COMPACT_ATOMS: atom_id res chain seq x y z
N MET A 1 -26.27 16.42 12.73
CA MET A 1 -24.86 16.16 12.39
C MET A 1 -24.89 15.25 11.18
N HIS A 2 -24.65 15.78 9.98
CA HIS A 2 -24.74 15.01 8.74
C HIS A 2 -23.39 14.32 8.50
N GLU A 3 -23.37 12.99 8.53
CA GLU A 3 -22.28 12.19 7.98
C GLU A 3 -22.16 12.49 6.48
N MET A 4 -21.06 13.13 6.08
CA MET A 4 -20.55 13.04 4.72
C MET A 4 -19.59 11.84 4.66
N THR A 5 -20.13 10.63 4.74
CA THR A 5 -19.41 9.40 4.36
C THR A 5 -19.35 9.34 2.83
N GLY A 6 -18.57 10.25 2.23
CA GLY A 6 -18.21 10.17 0.82
C GLY A 6 -17.31 8.97 0.60
N ASN A 7 -17.64 8.13 -0.37
CA ASN A 7 -16.84 6.95 -0.75
C ASN A 7 -15.50 7.42 -1.32
N TYR A 8 -14.46 7.57 -0.47
CA TYR A 8 -13.14 8.04 -0.88
C TYR A 8 -12.57 7.25 -2.06
N ASN A 9 -12.75 5.92 -2.06
CA ASN A 9 -12.31 5.03 -3.15
C ASN A 9 -12.98 5.38 -4.50
N ALA A 10 -14.20 5.93 -4.49
CA ALA A 10 -14.91 6.33 -5.71
C ALA A 10 -14.45 7.70 -6.25
N HIS A 11 -13.65 8.44 -5.50
CA HIS A 11 -13.23 9.81 -5.85
C HIS A 11 -11.71 10.03 -5.74
N SER A 12 -10.91 8.96 -5.61
CA SER A 12 -9.46 9.03 -5.38
C SER A 12 -8.60 8.88 -6.65
N SER A 13 -9.16 9.20 -7.82
CA SER A 13 -8.49 9.05 -9.12
C SER A 13 -7.28 9.98 -9.30
N VAL A 14 -7.31 11.17 -8.71
CA VAL A 14 -6.17 12.10 -8.72
C VAL A 14 -4.98 11.51 -7.96
N GLN A 15 -5.25 10.94 -6.79
CA GLN A 15 -4.23 10.29 -5.95
C GLN A 15 -3.68 9.03 -6.63
N LEU A 16 -4.52 8.29 -7.36
CA LEU A 16 -4.07 7.14 -8.17
C LEU A 16 -3.10 7.58 -9.26
N ASN A 17 -3.42 8.64 -10.00
CA ASN A 17 -2.55 9.17 -11.06
C ASN A 17 -1.20 9.67 -10.52
N ILE A 18 -1.17 10.22 -9.29
CA ILE A 18 0.08 10.59 -8.63
C ILE A 18 0.94 9.36 -8.38
N ILE A 19 0.37 8.26 -7.87
CA ILE A 19 1.09 7.00 -7.64
C ILE A 19 1.75 6.53 -8.94
N ASP A 20 1.01 6.52 -10.05
CA ASP A 20 1.53 6.13 -11.38
C ASP A 20 2.70 7.02 -11.82
N THR A 21 2.57 8.33 -11.64
CA THR A 21 3.60 9.29 -12.04
C THR A 21 4.87 9.13 -11.20
N THR A 22 4.75 8.64 -9.95
CA THR A 22 5.90 8.44 -9.04
C THR A 22 6.60 7.09 -9.19
N LYS A 23 6.07 6.18 -10.02
CA LYS A 23 6.59 4.82 -10.16
C LYS A 23 8.08 4.74 -10.49
N SER A 24 8.58 5.63 -11.36
CA SER A 24 10.00 5.64 -11.75
C SER A 24 10.94 5.97 -10.59
N PHE A 25 10.51 6.79 -9.62
CA PHE A 25 11.30 7.07 -8.42
C PHE A 25 11.42 5.83 -7.51
N ILE A 26 10.34 5.04 -7.42
CA ILE A 26 10.33 3.78 -6.66
C ILE A 26 11.31 2.78 -7.29
N GLU A 27 11.26 2.62 -8.61
CA GLU A 27 12.15 1.72 -9.35
C GLU A 27 13.61 2.14 -9.19
N GLN A 28 13.91 3.43 -9.33
CA GLN A 28 15.27 3.97 -9.15
C GLN A 28 15.79 3.73 -7.73
N ASP A 29 14.97 3.92 -6.70
CA ASP A 29 15.39 3.73 -5.31
C ASP A 29 15.67 2.26 -5.00
N ILE A 30 14.82 1.35 -5.50
CA ILE A 30 15.01 -0.10 -5.38
C ILE A 30 16.30 -0.57 -6.07
N ASP A 31 16.59 -0.06 -7.27
CA ASP A 31 17.78 -0.44 -8.03
C ASP A 31 19.06 -0.03 -7.31
N THR A 32 19.07 1.17 -6.74
CA THR A 32 20.26 1.76 -6.11
C THR A 32 20.62 1.16 -4.75
N HIS A 33 19.66 0.56 -4.06
CA HIS A 33 19.89 0.00 -2.72
C HIS A 33 20.06 -1.52 -2.73
N ASP A 34 20.92 -2.03 -1.86
CA ASP A 34 21.04 -3.47 -1.60
C ASP A 34 19.98 -3.92 -0.60
N ILE A 35 18.87 -4.43 -1.13
CA ILE A 35 17.70 -4.85 -0.35
C ILE A 35 17.80 -6.36 -0.12
N THR A 36 18.37 -6.75 1.02
CA THR A 36 18.50 -8.18 1.40
C THR A 36 17.44 -8.63 2.41
N ARG A 37 16.92 -7.70 3.21
CA ARG A 37 15.80 -7.88 4.15
C ARG A 37 15.04 -6.56 4.25
N PHE A 38 13.71 -6.63 4.21
CA PHE A 38 12.87 -5.44 4.25
C PHE A 38 11.51 -5.71 4.89
N LEU A 39 10.84 -4.62 5.23
CA LEU A 39 9.44 -4.55 5.59
C LEU A 39 8.85 -3.37 4.82
N ILE A 40 7.68 -3.55 4.23
CA ILE A 40 6.97 -2.44 3.57
C ILE A 40 5.94 -1.90 4.57
N ALA A 41 5.93 -0.58 4.77
CA ALA A 41 4.94 0.11 5.57
C ALA A 41 4.35 1.28 4.78
N ASP A 42 3.02 1.36 4.75
CA ASP A 42 2.27 2.46 4.14
C ASP A 42 1.66 3.35 5.22
N PHE A 43 2.00 4.63 5.23
CA PHE A 43 1.55 5.60 6.22
C PHE A 43 0.48 6.51 5.61
N GLY A 44 -0.75 6.42 6.12
CA GLY A 44 -1.92 7.08 5.54
C GLY A 44 -2.65 6.19 4.52
N SER A 45 -2.85 4.91 4.86
CA SER A 45 -3.46 3.91 3.98
C SER A 45 -4.95 4.15 3.63
N VAL A 46 -5.65 4.99 4.42
CA VAL A 46 -7.09 5.31 4.32
C VAL A 46 -7.92 4.03 4.11
N HIS A 47 -8.87 4.02 3.18
CA HIS A 47 -9.77 2.90 2.95
C HIS A 47 -9.14 1.78 2.08
N GLY A 48 -7.85 1.88 1.76
CA GLY A 48 -7.08 0.76 1.22
C GLY A 48 -6.95 0.65 -0.29
N LEU A 49 -7.85 1.20 -1.12
CA LEU A 49 -7.80 0.93 -2.58
C LEU A 49 -6.48 1.41 -3.22
N ASN A 50 -6.18 2.71 -3.08
CA ASN A 50 -4.97 3.30 -3.65
C ASN A 50 -3.70 2.80 -2.93
N SER A 51 -3.82 2.54 -1.63
CA SER A 51 -2.75 1.98 -0.81
C SER A 51 -2.34 0.60 -1.31
N ILE A 52 -3.29 -0.32 -1.48
CA ILE A 52 -3.04 -1.66 -2.04
C ILE A 52 -2.40 -1.55 -3.42
N TYR A 53 -2.88 -0.62 -4.27
CA TYR A 53 -2.29 -0.39 -5.58
C TYR A 53 -0.83 0.06 -5.53
N ALA A 54 -0.50 1.04 -4.69
CA ALA A 54 0.88 1.49 -4.48
C ALA A 54 1.79 0.36 -3.98
N MET A 55 1.30 -0.45 -3.03
CA MET A 55 2.06 -1.58 -2.50
C MET A 55 2.31 -2.66 -3.55
N LYS A 56 1.34 -2.91 -4.45
CA LYS A 56 1.54 -3.81 -5.60
C LYS A 56 2.63 -3.31 -6.52
N ILE A 57 2.70 -2.00 -6.79
CA ILE A 57 3.77 -1.40 -7.60
C ILE A 57 5.15 -1.64 -6.97
N ILE A 58 5.29 -1.37 -5.68
CA ILE A 58 6.57 -1.57 -4.96
C ILE A 58 6.98 -3.05 -5.00
N ILE A 59 6.05 -3.97 -4.70
CA ILE A 59 6.32 -5.41 -4.72
C ILE A 59 6.70 -5.88 -6.12
N GLN A 60 6.02 -5.40 -7.16
CA GLN A 60 6.34 -5.75 -8.54
C GLN A 60 7.72 -5.22 -8.93
N ALA A 61 8.06 -3.98 -8.57
CA ALA A 61 9.39 -3.43 -8.83
C ALA A 61 10.50 -4.24 -8.12
N LEU A 62 10.27 -4.69 -6.88
CA LEU A 62 11.22 -5.58 -6.18
C LEU A 62 11.42 -6.92 -6.89
N LYS A 63 10.36 -7.48 -7.49
CA LYS A 63 10.43 -8.73 -8.28
C LYS A 63 11.15 -8.51 -9.60
N ASP A 64 10.78 -7.46 -10.35
CA ASP A 64 11.35 -7.15 -11.66
C ASP A 64 12.85 -6.88 -11.58
N THR A 65 13.30 -6.24 -10.50
CA THR A 65 14.72 -5.97 -10.19
C THR A 65 15.43 -7.14 -9.52
N LYS A 66 14.74 -8.28 -9.32
CA LYS A 66 15.25 -9.51 -8.71
C LYS A 66 15.81 -9.33 -7.30
N LYS A 67 15.36 -8.30 -6.57
CA LYS A 67 15.68 -8.09 -5.16
C LYS A 67 14.93 -9.10 -4.28
N ILE A 68 13.82 -9.64 -4.79
CA ILE A 68 13.07 -10.74 -4.20
C ILE A 68 12.73 -11.81 -5.24
N HIS A 69 12.41 -13.01 -4.76
CA HIS A 69 11.85 -14.07 -5.59
C HIS A 69 10.38 -13.79 -5.94
N ASP A 70 9.92 -14.30 -7.08
CA ASP A 70 8.53 -14.13 -7.54
C ASP A 70 7.49 -14.75 -6.60
N ASP A 71 7.87 -15.79 -5.86
CA ASP A 71 7.06 -16.51 -4.88
C ASP A 71 7.28 -16.03 -3.42
N ALA A 72 8.05 -14.95 -3.24
CA ALA A 72 8.32 -14.40 -1.92
C ALA A 72 7.01 -14.01 -1.20
N SER A 73 6.86 -14.50 0.02
CA SER A 73 5.77 -14.10 0.92
C SER A 73 6.08 -12.72 1.51
N ILE A 74 5.34 -11.70 1.08
CA ILE A 74 5.55 -10.32 1.52
C ILE A 74 4.54 -9.92 2.59
N LEU A 75 5.05 -9.29 3.66
CA LEU A 75 4.25 -8.64 4.69
C LEU A 75 4.25 -7.12 4.47
N VAL A 76 3.06 -6.53 4.43
CA VAL A 76 2.87 -5.08 4.34
C VAL A 76 2.13 -4.59 5.59
N VAL A 77 2.65 -3.53 6.20
CA VAL A 77 2.02 -2.85 7.33
C VAL A 77 1.28 -1.62 6.84
N HIS A 78 -0.05 -1.63 6.92
CA HIS A 78 -0.90 -0.48 6.66
C HIS A 78 -1.10 0.32 7.94
N ASN A 79 -0.69 1.59 7.93
CA ASN A 79 -0.83 2.49 9.06
C ASN A 79 -1.76 3.66 8.72
N ASP A 80 -2.60 4.01 9.68
CA ASP A 80 -3.50 5.16 9.64
C ASP A 80 -3.99 5.44 11.07
N LEU A 81 -4.83 6.46 11.22
CA LEU A 81 -5.53 6.78 12.45
C LEU A 81 -6.35 5.58 12.92
N SER A 82 -6.53 5.48 14.24
CA SER A 82 -7.33 4.42 14.86
C SER A 82 -8.79 4.41 14.40
N THR A 83 -9.29 5.53 13.86
CA THR A 83 -10.66 5.71 13.34
C THR A 83 -10.83 5.27 11.89
N ASN A 84 -9.78 4.80 11.22
CA ASN A 84 -9.85 4.34 9.84
C ASN A 84 -10.77 3.11 9.68
N ASN A 85 -11.37 2.95 8.49
CA ASN A 85 -12.20 1.79 8.17
C ASN A 85 -11.33 0.59 7.77
N TRP A 86 -10.77 -0.08 8.79
CA TRP A 86 -9.93 -1.27 8.62
C TRP A 86 -10.67 -2.46 8.01
N THR A 87 -11.98 -2.59 8.25
CA THR A 87 -12.79 -3.67 7.65
C THR A 87 -12.74 -3.61 6.13
N ASN A 88 -12.93 -2.43 5.55
CA ASN A 88 -12.88 -2.26 4.09
C ASN A 88 -11.49 -2.60 3.53
N LEU A 89 -10.41 -2.19 4.20
CA LEU A 89 -9.04 -2.58 3.81
C LEU A 89 -8.87 -4.10 3.79
N PHE A 90 -9.29 -4.80 4.85
CA PHE A 90 -9.12 -6.25 4.95
C PHE A 90 -10.02 -7.02 3.97
N GLU A 91 -11.22 -6.53 3.66
CA GLU A 91 -12.07 -7.09 2.62
C GLU A 91 -11.40 -7.02 1.24
N LEU A 92 -10.81 -5.87 0.89
CA LEU A 92 -10.04 -5.71 -0.35
C LEU A 92 -8.83 -6.63 -0.40
N LEU A 93 -8.06 -6.72 0.69
CA LEU A 93 -6.89 -7.61 0.78
C LEU A 93 -7.27 -9.09 0.59
N ASN A 94 -8.41 -9.51 1.16
CA ASN A 94 -8.88 -10.88 1.04
C ASN A 94 -9.36 -11.24 -0.38
N GLN A 95 -9.81 -10.24 -1.15
CA GLN A 95 -10.16 -10.41 -2.56
C GLN A 95 -8.91 -10.51 -3.45
N GLU A 96 -7.92 -9.64 -3.20
CA GLU A 96 -6.72 -9.51 -4.05
C GLU A 96 -5.66 -10.59 -3.80
N LYS A 97 -5.45 -11.01 -2.54
CA LYS A 97 -4.48 -12.06 -2.12
C LYS A 97 -3.05 -11.91 -2.68
N PHE A 98 -2.62 -10.68 -2.98
CA PHE A 98 -1.30 -10.41 -3.57
C PHE A 98 -0.15 -10.43 -2.55
N TYR A 99 -0.45 -10.13 -1.28
CA TYR A 99 0.51 -10.10 -0.16
C TYR A 99 -0.23 -10.28 1.18
N TYR A 100 0.50 -10.50 2.26
CA TYR A 100 -0.04 -10.51 3.62
C TYR A 100 -0.09 -9.09 4.18
N GLY A 101 -1.28 -8.63 4.55
CA GLY A 101 -1.48 -7.29 5.13
C GLY A 101 -1.74 -7.34 6.63
N VAL A 102 -1.14 -6.43 7.38
CA VAL A 102 -1.48 -6.13 8.78
C VAL A 102 -1.78 -4.64 8.94
N ALA A 103 -2.64 -4.29 9.91
CA ALA A 103 -3.02 -2.91 10.17
C ALA A 103 -2.48 -2.41 11.51
N SER A 104 -2.06 -1.15 11.55
CA SER A 104 -1.66 -0.43 12.76
C SER A 104 -2.46 0.87 12.87
N GLY A 105 -3.48 0.88 13.73
CA GLY A 105 -4.30 2.05 14.03
C GLY A 105 -3.68 2.90 15.14
N ARG A 106 -2.70 3.74 14.81
CA ARG A 106 -2.06 4.65 15.77
C ARG A 106 -1.87 6.01 15.13
N SER A 107 -2.26 7.07 15.85
CA SER A 107 -1.75 8.41 15.57
C SER A 107 -0.27 8.43 15.94
N SER A 108 0.62 8.71 14.99
CA SER A 108 1.93 9.24 15.36
C SER A 108 1.70 10.62 15.96
N LEU A 109 1.98 10.77 17.25
CA LEU A 109 1.99 12.05 17.97
C LEU A 109 3.00 13.01 17.33
#